data_AF-A0A086KYP9-F1
#
_entry.id   AF-A0A086KYP9-F1
#
_cell.length_a   1.000
_cell.length_b   1.000
_cell.length_c   1.000
_cell.angle_alpha   90.00
_cell.angle_beta   90.00
_cell.angle_gamma   90.00
#
_symmetry.space_group_name_H-M   'P 1'
#
loop_
_entity.id
_entity.type
_entity.pdbx_description
1 polymer ?
#
loop_
_entity_poly.entity_id
_entity_poly.type
_entity_poly.pdbx_seq_one_letter_code
_entity_poly.pdbx_strand_id
1 'polypeptide(L)'
;MGNQQSGSSSPCDTRGFAICAAVPNAVGCKDAGESDFFCTCADGFRYQGRSDTSKCDDINECHLGTHNCTAEVPNSICENTKGSYICVCGDYRELRDGKCEDKNECMANNGGCGANSICNNNSDASVTCSCMPGYEGNGGQPGIDCTDIDECDNDPCPVNSKCINTNGSFKCECAKGFSMGSDGVCVAKNYCDTTEHDCDPILATCKQLVGSYTCECKANLTGNGKKGNCIPKAGYEDLPCELSGGACGQYSECVKGSDGTYSCTAKSFTAQLSTVMSEGLSGETPGWIWGMIAGGALVVVILVLLVVRRFKKKSRNAGEIAYDEYGMADGGASYDQYGYGSTDYYYS
;
A
#
# COMPACT_ATOMS: atom_id res chain seq x y z
N MET A 1 34.58 54.92 111.40
CA MET A 1 34.48 53.56 110.85
C MET A 1 33.11 53.41 110.22
N GLY A 2 33.04 53.60 108.91
CA GLY A 2 31.86 53.31 108.11
C GLY A 2 32.39 52.69 106.81
N ASN A 3 32.39 51.37 106.77
CA ASN A 3 32.96 50.58 105.68
C ASN A 3 32.08 50.77 104.44
N GLN A 4 32.47 51.65 103.51
CA GLN A 4 31.88 51.66 102.17
C GLN A 4 32.38 50.40 101.47
N GLN A 5 31.59 49.33 101.51
CA GLN A 5 31.69 48.28 100.52
C GLN A 5 31.35 48.91 99.18
N SER A 6 32.39 49.18 98.39
CA SER A 6 32.30 49.44 96.96
C SER A 6 31.65 48.22 96.31
N GLY A 7 30.33 48.25 96.15
CA GLY A 7 29.61 47.29 95.33
C GLY A 7 30.09 47.49 93.90
N SER A 8 30.83 46.53 93.36
CA SER A 8 31.19 46.50 91.94
C SER A 8 29.91 46.50 91.12
N SER A 9 29.59 47.61 90.46
CA SER A 9 28.47 47.66 89.52
C SER A 9 28.73 46.65 88.40
N SER A 10 27.77 45.78 88.12
CA SER A 10 27.87 44.78 87.06
C SER A 10 28.20 45.45 85.71
N PRO A 11 29.20 44.93 84.97
CA PRO A 11 29.49 45.38 83.60
C PRO A 11 28.30 45.27 82.66
N CYS A 12 27.45 44.24 82.83
CA CYS A 12 26.20 44.12 82.08
C CYS A 12 25.21 45.27 82.40
N ASP A 13 25.07 45.65 83.68
CA ASP A 13 24.13 46.69 84.13
C ASP A 13 24.52 48.12 83.71
N THR A 14 25.79 48.35 83.38
CA THR A 14 26.32 49.69 83.08
C THR A 14 26.50 49.97 81.59
N ARG A 15 27.00 48.99 80.82
CA ARG A 15 27.28 49.15 79.38
C ARG A 15 26.98 47.87 78.57
N GLY A 16 27.14 46.70 79.17
CA GLY A 16 27.08 45.41 78.47
C GLY A 16 25.72 45.09 77.87
N PHE A 17 24.60 45.37 78.55
CA PHE A 17 23.26 45.13 77.97
C PHE A 17 23.01 45.91 76.68
N ALA A 18 23.39 47.18 76.63
CA ALA A 18 23.22 48.02 75.45
C ALA A 18 24.11 47.55 74.28
N ILE A 19 25.33 47.08 74.57
CA ILE A 19 26.23 46.53 73.56
C ILE A 19 25.68 45.20 73.04
N CYS A 20 25.32 44.26 73.93
CA CYS A 20 24.80 42.95 73.52
C CYS A 20 23.45 43.06 72.80
N ALA A 21 22.61 44.03 73.12
CA ALA A 21 21.37 44.28 72.38
C ALA A 21 21.62 44.73 70.92
N ALA A 22 22.79 45.30 70.63
CA ALA A 22 23.20 45.67 69.27
C ALA A 22 23.93 44.54 68.51
N VAL A 23 24.29 43.45 69.19
CA VAL A 23 24.95 42.29 68.58
C VAL A 23 23.88 41.37 67.96
N PRO A 24 23.93 41.07 66.64
CA PRO A 24 23.02 40.13 66.03
C PRO A 24 23.07 38.76 66.71
N ASN A 25 21.90 38.15 66.95
CA ASN A 25 21.74 36.83 67.56
C ASN A 25 22.21 36.73 69.03
N ALA A 26 22.53 37.84 69.69
CA ALA A 26 22.71 37.86 71.14
C ALA A 26 21.34 37.91 71.85
N VAL A 27 21.19 37.12 72.92
CA VAL A 27 19.96 37.01 73.73
C VAL A 27 20.13 37.54 75.15
N GLY A 28 21.36 37.88 75.54
CA GLY A 28 21.64 38.38 76.88
C GLY A 28 23.09 38.81 77.09
N CYS A 29 23.38 39.24 78.31
CA CYS A 29 24.69 39.65 78.76
C CYS A 29 25.03 38.88 80.04
N LYS A 30 26.26 38.42 80.18
CA LYS A 30 26.76 37.77 81.39
C LYS A 30 28.13 38.33 81.78
N ASP A 31 28.31 38.60 83.07
CA ASP A 31 29.56 39.13 83.61
C ASP A 31 30.68 38.09 83.52
N ALA A 32 31.87 38.53 83.08
CA ALA A 32 33.09 37.72 82.96
C ALA A 32 34.16 38.03 84.04
N GLY A 33 33.82 38.83 85.05
CA GLY A 33 34.74 39.26 86.12
C GLY A 33 35.48 40.57 85.80
N GLU A 34 36.08 41.20 86.81
CA GLU A 34 36.94 42.42 86.71
C GLU A 34 36.55 43.43 85.61
N SER A 35 35.32 43.92 85.65
CA SER A 35 34.79 44.91 84.70
C SER A 35 34.53 44.44 83.26
N ASP A 36 34.56 43.12 83.00
CA ASP A 36 34.31 42.51 81.70
C ASP A 36 32.94 41.80 81.61
N PHE A 37 32.42 41.69 80.40
CA PHE A 37 31.19 40.97 80.08
C PHE A 37 31.32 40.24 78.74
N PHE A 38 30.48 39.23 78.55
CA PHE A 38 30.27 38.60 77.26
C PHE A 38 28.78 38.51 76.95
N CYS A 39 28.45 38.59 75.67
CA CYS A 39 27.08 38.36 75.21
C CYS A 39 26.78 36.87 75.21
N THR A 40 25.62 36.47 75.72
CA THR A 40 25.10 35.12 75.55
C THR A 40 24.37 35.05 74.22
N CYS A 41 24.72 34.09 73.39
CA CYS A 41 24.15 33.94 72.05
C CYS A 41 22.91 33.03 72.07
N ALA A 42 22.03 33.19 71.08
CA ALA A 42 20.93 32.27 70.81
C ALA A 42 21.47 30.86 70.51
N ASP A 43 20.61 29.84 70.65
CA ASP A 43 20.94 28.48 70.25
C ASP A 43 21.38 28.43 68.78
N GLY A 44 22.39 27.61 68.48
CA GLY A 44 23.01 27.55 67.15
C GLY A 44 24.06 28.63 66.86
N PHE A 45 24.35 29.53 67.82
CA PHE A 45 25.39 30.54 67.69
C PHE A 45 26.47 30.38 68.76
N ARG A 46 27.73 30.48 68.34
CA ARG A 46 28.88 30.49 69.24
C ARG A 46 29.37 31.91 69.47
N TYR A 47 29.75 32.15 70.70
CA TYR A 47 30.34 33.40 71.12
C TYR A 47 31.78 33.55 70.58
N GLN A 48 32.10 34.73 70.03
CA GLN A 48 33.47 35.17 69.71
C GLN A 48 33.73 36.59 70.22
N GLY A 49 34.99 36.93 70.51
CA GLY A 49 35.41 38.26 70.96
C GLY A 49 35.34 38.49 72.47
N ARG A 50 35.40 39.75 72.91
CA ARG A 50 35.31 40.21 74.30
C ARG A 50 34.79 41.67 74.37
N SER A 51 33.98 41.98 75.38
CA SER A 51 33.43 43.32 75.61
C SER A 51 32.75 43.95 74.38
N ASP A 52 33.30 45.03 73.80
CA ASP A 52 32.76 45.73 72.63
C ASP A 52 33.02 45.02 71.30
N THR A 53 33.82 43.95 71.31
CA THR A 53 34.06 43.09 70.13
C THR A 53 33.21 41.82 70.14
N SER A 54 32.27 41.67 71.08
CA SER A 54 31.40 40.50 71.17
C SER A 54 30.61 40.26 69.89
N LYS A 55 30.66 39.02 69.40
CA LYS A 55 29.94 38.54 68.23
C LYS A 55 29.32 37.19 68.52
N CYS A 56 28.14 36.96 67.95
CA CYS A 56 27.49 35.67 67.93
C CYS A 56 27.55 35.15 66.50
N ASP A 57 28.57 34.35 66.25
CA ASP A 57 28.79 33.73 64.94
C ASP A 57 28.01 32.43 64.88
N ASP A 58 27.43 32.19 63.71
CA ASP A 58 26.76 30.96 63.38
C ASP A 58 27.67 29.74 63.62
N ILE A 59 27.12 28.69 64.22
CA ILE A 59 27.82 27.41 64.34
C ILE A 59 27.62 26.69 63.01
N ASN A 60 28.71 26.39 62.31
CA ASN A 60 28.61 25.58 61.11
C ASN A 60 28.68 24.09 61.46
N GLU A 61 27.53 23.46 61.70
CA GLU A 61 27.47 22.05 62.11
C GLU A 61 28.00 21.11 61.02
N CYS A 62 27.84 21.48 59.74
CA CYS A 62 28.36 20.72 58.61
C CYS A 62 29.89 20.68 58.58
N HIS A 63 30.54 21.81 58.88
CA HIS A 63 32.00 21.88 58.98
C HIS A 63 32.53 21.18 60.23
N LEU A 64 31.79 21.26 61.35
CA LEU A 64 32.18 20.64 62.62
C LEU A 64 31.86 19.14 62.68
N GLY A 65 31.07 18.61 61.75
CA GLY A 65 30.63 17.21 61.74
C GLY A 65 29.67 16.88 62.90
N THR A 66 28.97 17.88 63.44
CA THR A 66 28.06 17.73 64.59
C THR A 66 26.60 17.51 64.18
N HIS A 67 26.30 17.49 62.88
CA HIS A 67 24.98 17.21 62.32
C HIS A 67 24.65 15.70 62.33
N ASN A 68 23.37 15.35 62.29
CA ASN A 68 22.92 13.95 62.27
C ASN A 68 22.26 13.52 60.94
N CYS A 69 22.55 14.24 59.85
CA CYS A 69 21.88 14.04 58.56
C CYS A 69 21.85 12.60 58.05
N THR A 70 22.92 11.82 58.18
CA THR A 70 22.93 10.43 57.70
C THR A 70 21.95 9.52 58.47
N ALA A 71 21.67 9.82 59.74
CA ALA A 71 20.70 9.09 60.55
C ALA A 71 19.27 9.63 60.39
N GLU A 72 19.11 10.93 60.18
CA GLU A 72 17.81 11.58 59.95
C GLU A 72 17.24 11.23 58.56
N VAL A 73 18.07 11.36 57.52
CA VAL A 73 17.73 11.05 56.12
C VAL A 73 18.93 10.33 55.48
N PRO A 74 18.86 9.01 55.26
CA PRO A 74 19.95 8.26 54.63
C PRO A 74 20.37 8.85 53.28
N ASN A 75 21.68 8.91 53.05
CA ASN A 75 22.32 9.49 51.86
C ASN A 75 22.07 10.99 51.62
N SER A 76 21.62 11.74 52.64
CA SER A 76 21.55 13.20 52.59
C SER A 76 22.91 13.86 52.86
N ILE A 77 23.02 15.13 52.46
CA ILE A 77 24.13 16.02 52.76
C ILE A 77 23.67 17.13 53.72
N CYS A 78 24.62 17.67 54.49
CA CYS A 78 24.37 18.77 55.40
C CYS A 78 24.51 20.12 54.67
N GLU A 79 23.49 20.97 54.80
CA GLU A 79 23.57 22.38 54.42
C GLU A 79 23.43 23.26 55.66
N ASN A 80 24.41 24.15 55.86
CA ASN A 80 24.44 25.02 57.02
C ASN A 80 23.47 26.20 56.84
N THR A 81 22.67 26.49 57.85
CA THR A 81 21.73 27.62 57.86
C THR A 81 22.02 28.53 59.06
N LYS A 82 21.46 29.74 59.09
CA LYS A 82 21.73 30.63 60.24
C LYS A 82 21.01 30.10 61.49
N GLY A 83 21.77 29.71 62.49
CA GLY A 83 21.32 29.19 63.78
C GLY A 83 20.98 27.70 63.77
N SER A 84 21.21 26.97 62.67
CA SER A 84 20.94 25.53 62.57
C SER A 84 21.52 24.93 61.28
N TYR A 85 21.18 23.68 60.99
CA TYR A 85 21.46 23.03 59.72
C TYR A 85 20.19 22.37 59.15
N ILE A 86 20.21 22.09 57.85
CA ILE A 86 19.21 21.26 57.19
C ILE A 86 19.89 20.08 56.49
N CYS A 87 19.15 18.99 56.35
CA CYS A 87 19.60 17.80 55.64
C CYS A 87 18.86 17.70 54.31
N VAL A 88 19.60 17.80 53.22
CA VAL A 88 19.04 17.82 51.87
C VAL A 88 19.59 16.66 51.04
N CYS A 89 18.84 16.23 50.04
CA CYS A 89 19.41 15.36 49.02
C CYS A 89 20.35 16.18 48.15
N GLY A 90 21.56 15.65 47.91
CA GLY A 90 22.51 16.29 47.00
C GLY A 90 22.00 16.36 45.56
N ASP A 91 22.77 16.98 44.68
CA ASP A 91 22.43 17.06 43.26
C ASP A 91 22.13 15.68 42.67
N TYR A 92 21.17 15.64 41.74
CA TYR A 92 20.68 14.42 41.06
C TYR A 92 20.03 13.37 41.97
N ARG A 93 19.71 13.74 43.21
CA ARG A 93 18.92 12.90 44.13
C ARG A 93 17.61 13.57 44.51
N GLU A 94 16.66 12.75 44.95
CA GLU A 94 15.39 13.21 45.50
C GLU A 94 14.97 12.39 46.71
N LEU A 95 14.15 13.00 47.57
CA LEU A 95 13.64 12.35 48.77
C LEU A 95 12.51 11.38 48.39
N ARG A 96 12.75 10.08 48.55
CA ARG A 96 11.75 9.02 48.37
C ARG A 96 11.78 8.07 49.57
N ASP A 97 10.61 7.80 50.13
CA ASP A 97 10.45 6.90 51.29
C ASP A 97 11.42 7.19 52.46
N GLY A 98 11.66 8.49 52.73
CA GLY A 98 12.50 8.95 53.84
C GLY A 98 14.01 8.83 53.61
N LYS A 99 14.47 8.55 52.39
CA LYS A 99 15.89 8.47 52.02
C LYS A 99 16.15 9.20 50.71
N CYS A 100 17.40 9.61 50.49
CA CYS A 100 17.80 10.21 49.22
C CYS A 100 18.15 9.11 48.22
N GLU A 101 17.34 9.02 47.18
CA GLU A 101 17.51 8.10 46.05
C GLU A 101 17.86 8.87 44.79
N ASP A 102 18.40 8.15 43.80
CA ASP A 102 18.64 8.67 42.47
C ASP A 102 17.37 9.27 41.87
N LYS A 103 17.48 10.49 41.38
CA LYS A 103 16.37 11.17 40.70
C LYS A 103 16.36 10.72 39.26
N ASN A 104 15.28 10.07 38.82
CA ASN A 104 15.13 9.73 37.42
C ASN A 104 14.62 10.91 36.60
N GLU A 105 15.51 11.75 36.05
CA GLU A 105 15.10 12.92 35.28
C GLU A 105 14.46 12.55 33.93
N CYS A 106 14.68 11.34 33.41
CA CYS A 106 14.04 10.89 32.18
C CYS A 106 12.51 10.78 32.30
N MET A 107 11.97 10.66 33.52
CA MET A 107 10.52 10.60 33.76
C MET A 107 9.82 11.93 33.48
N ALA A 108 10.55 13.05 33.45
CA ALA A 108 10.02 14.38 33.20
C ALA A 108 10.63 14.98 31.93
N ASN A 109 9.79 15.31 30.95
CA ASN A 109 10.23 15.94 29.68
C ASN A 109 11.43 15.23 29.02
N ASN A 110 11.49 13.89 29.07
CA ASN A 110 12.58 13.07 28.52
C ASN A 110 13.98 13.52 29.01
N GLY A 111 14.10 13.99 30.26
CA GLY A 111 15.37 14.50 30.80
C GLY A 111 15.90 15.76 30.12
N GLY A 112 15.09 16.44 29.31
CA GLY A 112 15.54 17.54 28.46
C GLY A 112 16.26 17.10 27.19
N CYS A 113 16.28 15.80 26.87
CA CYS A 113 16.80 15.30 25.61
C CYS A 113 15.92 15.77 24.43
N GLY A 114 16.54 15.92 23.26
CA GLY A 114 15.92 16.43 22.05
C GLY A 114 14.83 15.55 21.46
N ALA A 115 14.17 16.04 20.40
CA ALA A 115 13.32 15.19 19.59
C ALA A 115 14.16 14.06 18.95
N ASN A 116 13.53 12.91 18.71
CA ASN A 116 14.17 11.72 18.14
C ASN A 116 15.41 11.22 18.91
N SER A 117 15.37 11.35 20.25
CA SER A 117 16.43 10.92 21.14
C SER A 117 15.92 10.03 22.29
N ILE A 118 16.86 9.32 22.89
CA ILE A 118 16.68 8.43 24.04
C ILE A 118 17.37 9.07 25.24
N CYS A 119 16.63 9.22 26.34
CA CYS A 119 17.17 9.60 27.63
C CYS A 119 17.66 8.36 28.39
N ASN A 120 18.88 8.41 28.88
CA ASN A 120 19.46 7.40 29.76
C ASN A 120 19.68 8.01 31.14
N ASN A 121 19.00 7.45 32.14
CA ASN A 121 19.13 7.87 33.53
C ASN A 121 20.46 7.37 34.11
N ASN A 122 21.24 8.26 34.72
CA ASN A 122 22.54 7.93 35.29
C ASN A 122 22.46 7.99 36.82
N SER A 123 22.82 6.91 37.49
CA SER A 123 22.79 6.86 38.96
C SER A 123 23.68 7.96 39.55
N ASP A 124 23.08 8.82 40.39
CA ASP A 124 23.72 9.92 41.10
C ASP A 124 24.46 10.93 40.18
N ALA A 125 24.00 11.09 38.95
CA ALA A 125 24.58 12.01 37.97
C ALA A 125 23.51 12.54 37.01
N SER A 126 23.83 13.62 36.28
CA SER A 126 22.96 14.13 35.21
C SER A 126 22.73 13.09 34.12
N VAL A 127 21.59 13.15 33.42
CA VAL A 127 21.22 12.24 32.32
C VAL A 127 22.16 12.29 31.13
N THR A 128 22.19 11.19 30.36
CA THR A 128 22.85 11.13 29.04
C THR A 128 21.80 10.98 27.95
N CYS A 129 21.85 11.84 26.93
CA CYS A 129 20.99 11.76 25.75
C CYS A 129 21.73 11.08 24.59
N SER A 130 21.01 10.31 23.77
CA SER A 130 21.54 9.69 22.54
C SER A 130 20.48 9.71 21.44
N CYS A 131 20.86 9.93 20.18
CA CYS A 131 19.90 9.85 19.09
C CYS A 131 19.32 8.44 18.93
N MET A 132 18.06 8.36 18.52
CA MET A 132 17.45 7.07 18.15
C MET A 132 18.19 6.46 16.95
N PRO A 133 18.12 5.13 16.74
CA PRO A 133 18.63 4.51 15.53
C PRO A 133 18.03 5.16 14.27
N GLY A 134 18.86 5.41 13.25
CA GLY A 134 18.47 6.14 12.03
C GLY A 134 18.57 7.67 12.15
N TYR A 135 19.06 8.20 13.28
CA TYR A 135 19.26 9.63 13.48
C TYR A 135 20.69 9.95 13.90
N GLU A 136 21.18 11.11 13.49
CA GLU A 136 22.50 11.63 13.86
C GLU A 136 22.39 13.00 14.55
N GLY A 137 23.38 13.31 15.39
CA GLY A 137 23.42 14.53 16.17
C GLY A 137 24.37 15.57 15.60
N ASN A 138 24.00 16.84 15.70
CA ASN A 138 24.81 17.96 15.22
C ASN A 138 25.97 18.27 16.19
N GLY A 139 27.17 17.73 15.93
CA GLY A 139 28.47 18.37 16.23
C GLY A 139 28.78 18.94 17.64
N GLY A 140 28.10 18.56 18.72
CA GLY A 140 28.47 19.07 20.06
C GLY A 140 27.75 18.50 21.28
N GLN A 141 26.48 18.08 21.16
CA GLN A 141 25.74 17.45 22.27
C GLN A 141 24.95 16.23 21.74
N PRO A 142 25.35 15.00 22.10
CA PRO A 142 24.62 13.80 21.72
C PRO A 142 23.16 13.88 22.18
N GLY A 143 22.20 13.56 21.31
CA GLY A 143 20.80 13.43 21.71
C GLY A 143 20.01 14.74 21.88
N ILE A 144 20.52 15.90 21.46
CA ILE A 144 19.79 17.19 21.55
C ILE A 144 19.18 17.61 20.20
N ASP A 145 19.96 17.55 19.12
CA ASP A 145 19.49 17.89 17.77
C ASP A 145 19.65 16.67 16.86
N CYS A 146 18.75 15.70 17.02
CA CYS A 146 18.79 14.47 16.24
C CYS A 146 18.02 14.64 14.93
N THR A 147 18.76 14.65 13.82
CA THR A 147 18.22 14.70 12.46
C THR A 147 18.26 13.33 11.84
N ASP A 148 17.28 13.06 10.98
CA ASP A 148 17.21 11.83 10.19
C ASP A 148 18.49 11.66 9.36
N ILE A 149 19.06 10.45 9.38
CA ILE A 149 20.19 10.11 8.52
C ILE A 149 19.63 9.80 7.14
N ASP A 150 20.02 10.54 6.12
CA ASP A 150 19.64 10.18 4.75
C ASP A 150 20.51 9.03 4.27
N GLU A 151 20.05 7.79 4.44
CA GLU A 151 20.83 6.63 4.01
C GLU A 151 20.98 6.58 2.48
N CYS A 152 20.13 7.29 1.71
CA CYS A 152 20.20 7.30 0.25
C CYS A 152 21.42 8.04 -0.30
N ASP A 153 22.09 8.87 0.49
CA ASP A 153 23.35 9.53 0.09
C ASP A 153 24.49 8.54 -0.21
N ASN A 154 24.36 7.29 0.25
CA ASN A 154 25.35 6.23 0.04
C ASN A 154 24.89 5.14 -0.96
N ASP A 155 23.80 5.38 -1.70
CA ASP A 155 23.22 4.42 -2.66
C ASP A 155 23.09 2.98 -2.11
N PRO A 156 22.41 2.76 -0.96
CA PRO A 156 22.38 1.47 -0.27
C PRO A 156 21.50 0.43 -0.98
N CYS A 157 20.75 0.85 -1.99
CA CYS A 157 19.74 0.05 -2.66
C CYS A 157 20.30 -0.79 -3.82
N PRO A 158 19.69 -1.95 -4.11
CA PRO A 158 20.16 -2.84 -5.18
C PRO A 158 20.01 -2.21 -6.57
N VAL A 159 20.74 -2.73 -7.54
CA VAL A 159 20.60 -2.34 -8.95
C VAL A 159 19.14 -2.50 -9.42
N ASN A 160 18.69 -1.62 -10.32
CA ASN A 160 17.30 -1.53 -10.80
C ASN A 160 16.29 -1.18 -9.69
N SER A 161 16.70 -0.38 -8.70
CA SER A 161 15.82 0.17 -7.69
C SER A 161 16.10 1.65 -7.46
N LYS A 162 15.16 2.31 -6.79
CA LYS A 162 15.26 3.68 -6.33
C LYS A 162 15.28 3.69 -4.81
N CYS A 163 16.27 4.36 -4.22
CA CYS A 163 16.27 4.65 -2.80
C CYS A 163 15.28 5.77 -2.47
N ILE A 164 14.54 5.59 -1.39
CA ILE A 164 13.60 6.57 -0.84
C ILE A 164 13.89 6.67 0.65
N ASN A 165 14.42 7.81 1.06
CA ASN A 165 14.66 8.12 2.46
C ASN A 165 13.32 8.27 3.22
N THR A 166 13.28 7.82 4.47
CA THR A 166 12.11 7.86 5.34
C THR A 166 12.52 8.23 6.75
N ASN A 167 11.62 8.80 7.55
CA ASN A 167 12.01 9.23 8.89
C ASN A 167 12.42 8.04 9.79
N GLY A 168 13.70 7.95 10.11
CA GLY A 168 14.40 6.90 10.88
C GLY A 168 14.89 5.69 10.08
N SER A 169 14.77 5.69 8.75
CA SER A 169 15.20 4.57 7.90
C SER A 169 15.13 4.89 6.39
N PHE A 170 15.28 3.91 5.53
CA PHE A 170 15.05 4.05 4.09
C PHE A 170 14.32 2.83 3.53
N LYS A 171 13.76 2.98 2.33
CA LYS A 171 13.24 1.85 1.54
C LYS A 171 13.76 1.87 0.11
N CYS A 172 13.94 0.68 -0.44
CA CYS A 172 14.28 0.48 -1.84
C CYS A 172 13.04 0.03 -2.61
N GLU A 173 12.67 0.79 -3.64
CA GLU A 173 11.57 0.43 -4.54
C GLU A 173 12.14 0.00 -5.89
N CYS A 174 11.83 -1.23 -6.32
CA CYS A 174 12.27 -1.71 -7.62
C CYS A 174 11.70 -0.84 -8.75
N ALA A 175 12.52 -0.61 -9.78
CA ALA A 175 12.12 0.11 -10.97
C ALA A 175 10.94 -0.59 -11.68
N LYS A 176 10.22 0.15 -12.52
CA LYS A 176 9.09 -0.40 -13.28
C LYS A 176 9.52 -1.65 -14.06
N GLY A 177 8.78 -2.74 -13.87
CA GLY A 177 9.06 -4.03 -14.49
C GLY A 177 10.04 -4.92 -13.74
N PHE A 178 10.43 -4.52 -12.53
CA PHE A 178 11.17 -5.33 -11.59
C PHE A 178 10.35 -5.56 -10.31
N SER A 179 10.65 -6.65 -9.61
CA SER A 179 10.06 -7.00 -8.32
C SER A 179 11.14 -7.46 -7.35
N MET A 180 10.92 -7.24 -6.06
CA MET A 180 11.87 -7.64 -5.02
C MET A 180 11.93 -9.17 -4.93
N GLY A 181 13.12 -9.74 -5.13
CA GLY A 181 13.40 -11.16 -4.95
C GLY A 181 13.51 -11.55 -3.46
N SER A 182 13.57 -12.85 -3.19
CA SER A 182 13.73 -13.39 -1.82
C SER A 182 15.08 -13.04 -1.17
N ASP A 183 16.07 -12.72 -1.99
CA ASP A 183 17.41 -12.29 -1.61
C ASP A 183 17.54 -10.76 -1.41
N GLY A 184 16.45 -10.02 -1.60
CA GLY A 184 16.45 -8.55 -1.50
C GLY A 184 17.00 -7.85 -2.75
N VAL A 185 17.16 -8.55 -3.88
CA VAL A 185 17.60 -7.97 -5.16
C VAL A 185 16.40 -7.78 -6.09
N CYS A 186 16.38 -6.68 -6.84
CA CYS A 186 15.35 -6.44 -7.84
C CYS A 186 15.57 -7.30 -9.09
N VAL A 187 14.65 -8.24 -9.33
CA VAL A 187 14.66 -9.13 -10.50
C VAL A 187 13.58 -8.71 -11.49
N ALA A 188 13.83 -8.96 -12.78
CA ALA A 188 12.84 -8.68 -13.81
C ALA A 188 11.56 -9.46 -13.51
N LYS A 189 10.44 -8.75 -13.45
CA LYS A 189 9.13 -9.36 -13.21
C LYS A 189 8.79 -10.26 -14.38
N ASN A 190 8.47 -11.53 -14.12
CA ASN A 190 7.94 -12.39 -15.17
C ASN A 190 6.47 -12.04 -15.41
N TYR A 191 6.21 -11.20 -16.41
CA TYR A 191 4.85 -10.80 -16.74
C TYR A 191 4.03 -11.97 -17.24
N CYS A 192 4.62 -12.89 -18.00
CA CYS A 192 3.91 -14.02 -18.61
C CYS A 192 3.39 -15.06 -17.60
N ASP A 193 3.92 -15.07 -16.37
CA ASP A 193 3.44 -15.91 -15.27
C ASP A 193 2.39 -15.18 -14.40
N THR A 194 2.08 -13.93 -14.73
CA THR A 194 1.13 -13.08 -13.99
C THR A 194 -0.05 -12.70 -14.86
N THR A 195 -1.07 -12.06 -14.28
CA THR A 195 -2.18 -11.49 -15.05
C THR A 195 -1.92 -10.05 -15.52
N GLU A 196 -0.71 -9.53 -15.29
CA GLU A 196 -0.32 -8.14 -15.63
C GLU A 196 0.21 -8.00 -17.06
N HIS A 197 -0.49 -8.62 -18.01
CA HIS A 197 -0.23 -8.45 -19.43
C HIS A 197 -1.54 -8.48 -20.23
N ASP A 198 -1.48 -7.96 -21.45
CA ASP A 198 -2.63 -7.84 -22.36
C ASP A 198 -2.52 -8.76 -23.59
N CYS A 199 -1.61 -9.73 -23.57
CA CYS A 199 -1.52 -10.77 -24.60
C CYS A 199 -2.82 -11.55 -24.72
N ASP A 200 -3.18 -11.91 -25.95
CA ASP A 200 -4.32 -12.78 -26.21
C ASP A 200 -4.05 -14.16 -25.57
N PRO A 201 -4.91 -14.63 -24.66
CA PRO A 201 -4.65 -15.86 -23.89
C PRO A 201 -4.70 -17.13 -24.76
N ILE A 202 -5.34 -17.05 -25.93
CA ILE A 202 -5.54 -18.21 -26.80
C ILE A 202 -4.73 -18.06 -28.08
N LEU A 203 -4.73 -16.89 -28.70
CA LEU A 203 -4.21 -16.68 -30.04
C LEU A 203 -2.77 -16.15 -30.07
N ALA A 204 -2.21 -15.79 -28.92
CA ALA A 204 -0.84 -15.31 -28.81
C ALA A 204 -0.01 -16.14 -27.83
N THR A 205 1.30 -15.97 -27.93
CA THR A 205 2.28 -16.45 -26.96
C THR A 205 2.94 -15.24 -26.32
N CYS A 206 2.91 -15.21 -24.99
CA CYS A 206 3.65 -14.21 -24.23
C CYS A 206 5.14 -14.57 -24.21
N LYS A 207 6.00 -13.59 -24.47
CA LYS A 207 7.45 -13.72 -24.34
C LYS A 207 7.98 -12.72 -23.33
N GLN A 208 8.70 -13.23 -22.35
CA GLN A 208 9.34 -12.43 -21.31
C GLN A 208 10.54 -11.66 -21.88
N LEU A 209 10.65 -10.38 -21.52
CA LEU A 209 11.82 -9.53 -21.77
C LEU A 209 12.40 -9.02 -20.44
N VAL A 210 13.62 -8.50 -20.43
CA VAL A 210 14.18 -7.89 -19.21
C VAL A 210 13.39 -6.61 -18.90
N GLY A 211 12.66 -6.60 -17.79
CA GLY A 211 11.83 -5.46 -17.37
C GLY A 211 10.53 -5.26 -18.17
N SER A 212 10.16 -6.18 -19.07
CA SER A 212 8.95 -6.05 -19.91
C SER A 212 8.48 -7.39 -20.47
N TYR A 213 7.52 -7.36 -21.39
CA TYR A 213 7.04 -8.50 -22.15
C TYR A 213 6.66 -8.10 -23.57
N THR A 214 6.56 -9.07 -24.46
CA THR A 214 5.98 -8.90 -25.78
C THR A 214 4.98 -10.02 -26.07
N CYS A 215 3.99 -9.71 -26.89
CA CYS A 215 3.00 -10.68 -27.33
C CYS A 215 3.22 -10.98 -28.81
N GLU A 216 3.30 -12.25 -29.18
CA GLU A 216 3.40 -12.67 -30.57
C GLU A 216 2.22 -13.57 -30.93
N CYS A 217 1.51 -13.24 -32.01
CA CYS A 217 0.45 -14.12 -32.48
C CYS A 217 1.03 -15.49 -32.86
N LYS A 218 0.27 -16.56 -32.59
CA LYS A 218 0.64 -17.94 -32.95
C LYS A 218 0.81 -18.08 -34.48
N ALA A 219 1.44 -19.17 -34.92
CA ALA A 219 1.72 -19.41 -36.32
C ALA A 219 0.48 -19.22 -37.21
N ASN A 220 0.69 -18.65 -38.41
CA ASN A 220 -0.36 -18.31 -39.38
C ASN A 220 -1.39 -17.25 -38.96
N LEU A 221 -1.15 -16.58 -37.83
CA LEU A 221 -1.85 -15.35 -37.45
C LEU A 221 -0.94 -14.13 -37.65
N THR A 222 -1.52 -12.95 -37.71
CA THR A 222 -0.85 -11.65 -37.83
C THR A 222 -1.45 -10.64 -36.87
N GLY A 223 -0.65 -9.68 -36.40
CA GLY A 223 -1.09 -8.68 -35.42
C GLY A 223 -0.03 -8.40 -34.36
N ASN A 224 -0.41 -7.68 -33.32
CA ASN A 224 0.49 -7.31 -32.21
C ASN A 224 0.43 -8.28 -31.01
N GLY A 225 -0.25 -9.42 -31.15
CA GLY A 225 -0.37 -10.43 -30.09
C GLY A 225 -1.29 -10.06 -28.92
N LYS A 226 -1.83 -8.84 -28.87
CA LYS A 226 -2.75 -8.42 -27.80
C LYS A 226 -4.14 -9.00 -28.01
N LYS A 227 -4.93 -9.08 -26.94
CA LYS A 227 -6.31 -9.59 -26.98
C LYS A 227 -7.10 -8.94 -28.13
N GLY A 228 -7.66 -9.78 -28.99
CA GLY A 228 -8.47 -9.35 -30.14
C GLY A 228 -7.71 -8.70 -31.28
N ASN A 229 -6.37 -8.74 -31.31
CA ASN A 229 -5.57 -8.16 -32.40
C ASN A 229 -4.93 -9.20 -33.32
N CYS A 230 -5.00 -10.49 -32.99
CA CYS A 230 -4.54 -11.55 -33.88
C CYS A 230 -5.60 -11.84 -34.95
N ILE A 231 -5.19 -11.81 -36.21
CA ILE A 231 -6.03 -12.01 -37.40
C ILE A 231 -5.42 -13.15 -38.23
N PRO A 232 -6.21 -14.12 -38.70
CA PRO A 232 -5.71 -15.21 -39.54
C PRO A 232 -5.16 -14.71 -40.87
N LYS A 233 -4.09 -15.34 -41.35
CA LYS A 233 -3.61 -15.17 -42.72
C LYS A 233 -4.57 -15.86 -43.70
N ALA A 234 -4.52 -15.46 -44.97
CA ALA A 234 -5.31 -16.10 -46.02
C ALA A 234 -5.04 -17.61 -46.08
N GLY A 235 -6.11 -18.40 -46.10
CA GLY A 235 -6.07 -19.87 -46.07
C GLY A 235 -6.03 -20.49 -44.66
N TYR A 236 -6.13 -19.67 -43.61
CA TYR A 236 -6.16 -20.11 -42.21
C TYR A 236 -7.32 -19.48 -41.43
N GLU A 237 -8.43 -19.18 -42.12
CA GLU A 237 -9.58 -18.44 -41.57
C GLU A 237 -10.23 -19.14 -40.36
N ASP A 238 -10.20 -20.47 -40.32
CA ASP A 238 -10.78 -21.27 -39.23
C ASP A 238 -9.83 -21.49 -38.04
N LEU A 239 -8.53 -21.22 -38.21
CA LEU A 239 -7.49 -21.46 -37.20
C LEU A 239 -7.79 -20.79 -35.83
N PRO A 240 -8.32 -19.55 -35.76
CA PRO A 240 -8.66 -18.95 -34.47
C PRO A 240 -9.72 -19.72 -33.68
N CYS A 241 -10.72 -20.30 -34.36
CA CYS A 241 -11.76 -21.10 -33.72
C CYS A 241 -11.20 -22.47 -33.29
N GLU A 242 -10.37 -23.09 -34.13
CA GLU A 242 -9.65 -24.32 -33.78
C GLU A 242 -8.86 -24.18 -32.48
N LEU A 243 -8.17 -23.04 -32.31
CA LEU A 243 -7.41 -22.74 -31.09
C LEU A 243 -8.30 -22.39 -29.89
N SER A 244 -9.52 -21.87 -30.09
CA SER A 244 -10.40 -21.36 -29.03
C SER A 244 -11.41 -22.39 -28.50
N GLY A 245 -11.83 -23.35 -29.32
CA GLY A 245 -12.90 -24.30 -28.94
C GLY A 245 -13.12 -25.46 -29.89
N GLY A 246 -12.28 -25.62 -30.92
CA GLY A 246 -12.38 -26.68 -31.92
C GLY A 246 -12.77 -26.17 -33.32
N ALA A 247 -12.60 -27.03 -34.32
CA ALA A 247 -12.90 -26.69 -35.71
C ALA A 247 -14.40 -26.44 -35.91
N CYS A 248 -14.73 -25.44 -36.72
CA CYS A 248 -16.12 -25.17 -37.12
C CYS A 248 -16.64 -26.30 -38.03
N GLY A 249 -17.88 -26.72 -37.82
CA GLY A 249 -18.55 -27.70 -38.68
C GLY A 249 -18.78 -27.19 -40.10
N GLN A 250 -19.14 -28.09 -41.01
CA GLN A 250 -19.17 -27.87 -42.47
C GLN A 250 -20.04 -26.66 -42.89
N TYR A 251 -21.14 -26.43 -42.17
CA TYR A 251 -22.10 -25.34 -42.42
C TYR A 251 -21.91 -24.11 -41.52
N SER A 252 -20.80 -24.05 -40.79
CA SER A 252 -20.42 -22.92 -39.94
C SER A 252 -19.10 -22.29 -40.37
N GLU A 253 -18.94 -21.00 -40.13
CA GLU A 253 -17.73 -20.24 -40.40
C GLU A 253 -17.21 -19.60 -39.11
N CYS A 254 -15.89 -19.54 -38.99
CA CYS A 254 -15.24 -18.85 -37.89
C CYS A 254 -15.34 -17.34 -38.07
N VAL A 255 -15.97 -16.65 -37.12
CA VAL A 255 -16.13 -15.20 -37.15
C VAL A 255 -15.59 -14.56 -35.89
N LYS A 256 -15.09 -13.33 -36.04
CA LYS A 256 -14.61 -12.51 -34.94
C LYS A 256 -15.75 -11.69 -34.35
N GLY A 257 -16.00 -11.86 -33.06
CA GLY A 257 -16.95 -11.06 -32.28
C GLY A 257 -16.45 -9.65 -31.98
N SER A 258 -17.35 -8.79 -31.50
CA SER A 258 -17.02 -7.41 -31.09
C SER A 258 -16.10 -7.32 -29.87
N ASP A 259 -16.06 -8.38 -29.06
CA ASP A 259 -15.15 -8.53 -27.92
C ASP A 259 -13.75 -9.04 -28.32
N GLY A 260 -13.54 -9.26 -29.62
CA GLY A 260 -12.29 -9.76 -30.19
C GLY A 260 -12.12 -11.28 -30.10
N THR A 261 -13.11 -12.02 -29.58
CA THR A 261 -13.07 -13.49 -29.53
C THR A 261 -13.53 -14.10 -30.85
N TYR A 262 -13.12 -15.34 -31.12
CA TYR A 262 -13.52 -16.08 -32.32
C TYR A 262 -14.50 -17.18 -31.96
N SER A 263 -15.57 -17.31 -32.73
CA SER A 263 -16.61 -18.32 -32.53
C SER A 263 -17.19 -18.80 -33.86
N CYS A 264 -17.67 -20.03 -33.88
CA CYS A 264 -18.33 -20.58 -35.06
C CYS A 264 -19.76 -20.05 -35.16
N THR A 265 -20.11 -19.46 -36.29
CA THR A 265 -21.47 -19.04 -36.60
C THR A 265 -21.97 -19.72 -37.86
N ALA A 266 -23.28 -19.84 -38.02
CA ALA A 266 -23.85 -20.44 -39.22
C ALA A 266 -23.47 -19.60 -40.45
N LYS A 267 -22.94 -20.26 -41.49
CA LYS A 267 -22.65 -19.63 -42.78
C LYS A 267 -23.89 -18.92 -43.32
N SER A 268 -23.70 -17.88 -44.12
CA SER A 268 -24.82 -17.26 -44.85
C SER A 268 -25.60 -18.28 -45.70
N PHE A 269 -26.88 -18.00 -45.97
CA PHE A 269 -27.75 -18.87 -46.75
C PHE A 269 -27.15 -19.30 -48.10
N THR A 270 -26.53 -18.35 -48.81
CA THR A 270 -25.88 -18.60 -50.10
C THR A 270 -24.63 -19.47 -49.95
N ALA A 271 -23.84 -19.26 -48.89
CA ALA A 271 -22.68 -20.07 -48.59
C ALA A 271 -23.05 -21.51 -48.18
N GLN A 272 -24.11 -21.69 -47.38
CA GLN A 272 -24.63 -23.03 -47.04
C GLN A 272 -25.09 -23.80 -48.29
N LEU A 273 -25.79 -23.15 -49.23
CA LEU A 273 -26.16 -23.77 -50.51
C LEU A 273 -24.94 -24.13 -51.35
N SER A 274 -23.94 -23.24 -51.41
CA SER A 274 -22.70 -23.51 -52.14
C SER A 274 -21.96 -24.73 -51.57
N THR A 275 -21.95 -24.90 -50.25
CA THR A 275 -21.40 -26.08 -49.58
C THR A 275 -22.14 -27.36 -49.98
N VAL A 276 -23.48 -27.36 -49.97
CA VAL A 276 -24.26 -28.54 -50.42
C VAL A 276 -24.00 -28.88 -51.89
N MET A 277 -23.86 -27.86 -52.75
CA MET A 277 -23.60 -28.07 -54.18
C MET A 277 -22.21 -28.64 -54.47
N SER A 278 -21.22 -28.36 -53.61
CA SER A 278 -19.84 -28.80 -53.81
C SER A 278 -19.52 -30.11 -53.10
N GLU A 279 -20.00 -30.29 -51.87
CA GLU A 279 -19.61 -31.39 -50.99
C GLU A 279 -20.75 -32.40 -50.76
N GLY A 280 -21.97 -32.10 -51.23
CA GLY A 280 -23.15 -32.94 -51.07
C GLY A 280 -23.85 -32.77 -49.71
N LEU A 281 -24.91 -33.55 -49.51
CA LEU A 281 -25.66 -33.57 -48.25
C LEU A 281 -24.95 -34.43 -47.21
N SER A 282 -24.89 -33.94 -45.96
CA SER A 282 -24.32 -34.65 -44.82
C SER A 282 -25.28 -34.69 -43.63
N GLY A 283 -24.94 -35.46 -42.59
CA GLY A 283 -25.74 -35.52 -41.36
C GLY A 283 -25.86 -34.18 -40.62
N GLU A 284 -24.98 -33.23 -40.92
CA GLU A 284 -24.96 -31.88 -40.34
C GLU A 284 -25.77 -30.86 -41.17
N THR A 285 -26.40 -31.30 -42.27
CA THR A 285 -27.13 -30.40 -43.16
C THR A 285 -28.27 -29.68 -42.43
N PRO A 286 -28.34 -28.34 -42.49
CA PRO A 286 -29.42 -27.56 -41.86
C PRO A 286 -30.82 -28.04 -42.29
N GLY A 287 -31.74 -28.16 -41.32
CA GLY A 287 -33.08 -28.70 -41.55
C GLY A 287 -33.92 -27.96 -42.60
N TRP A 288 -33.65 -26.67 -42.82
CA TRP A 288 -34.33 -25.89 -43.86
C TRP A 288 -33.95 -26.36 -45.28
N ILE A 289 -32.74 -26.88 -45.49
CA ILE A 289 -32.29 -27.44 -46.77
C ILE A 289 -33.04 -28.75 -47.05
N TRP A 290 -33.19 -29.61 -46.04
CA TRP A 290 -34.05 -30.80 -46.13
C TRP A 290 -35.51 -30.43 -46.43
N GLY A 291 -36.01 -29.35 -45.82
CA GLY A 291 -37.34 -28.80 -46.11
C GLY A 291 -37.51 -28.34 -47.56
N MET A 292 -36.50 -27.67 -48.14
CA MET A 292 -36.50 -27.27 -49.56
C MET A 292 -36.51 -28.49 -50.49
N ILE A 293 -35.71 -29.52 -50.20
CA ILE A 293 -35.65 -30.74 -51.02
C ILE A 293 -36.98 -31.50 -50.95
N ALA A 294 -37.53 -31.67 -49.75
CA ALA A 294 -38.83 -32.31 -49.56
C ALA A 294 -39.97 -31.51 -50.22
N GLY A 295 -39.93 -30.18 -50.12
CA GLY A 295 -40.87 -29.28 -50.78
C GLY A 295 -40.76 -29.32 -52.30
N GLY A 296 -39.55 -29.33 -52.85
CA GLY A 296 -39.28 -29.51 -54.28
C GLY A 296 -39.78 -30.85 -54.80
N ALA A 297 -39.53 -31.94 -54.07
CA ALA A 297 -40.07 -33.25 -54.38
C ALA A 297 -41.62 -33.26 -54.32
N LEU A 298 -42.22 -32.58 -53.34
CA LEU A 298 -43.67 -32.42 -53.22
C LEU A 298 -44.27 -31.67 -54.43
N VAL A 299 -43.62 -30.60 -54.88
CA VAL A 299 -44.04 -29.83 -56.07
C VAL A 299 -43.96 -30.69 -57.32
N VAL A 300 -42.89 -31.47 -57.50
CA VAL A 300 -42.78 -32.43 -58.62
C VAL A 300 -43.89 -33.47 -58.56
N VAL A 301 -44.19 -34.03 -57.38
CA VAL A 301 -45.29 -34.99 -57.18
C VAL A 301 -46.64 -34.35 -57.49
N ILE A 302 -46.89 -33.11 -57.06
CA ILE A 302 -48.13 -32.37 -57.36
C ILE A 302 -48.24 -32.11 -58.87
N LEU A 303 -47.16 -31.70 -59.53
CA LEU A 303 -47.15 -31.49 -60.99
C LEU A 303 -47.44 -32.79 -61.74
N VAL A 304 -46.82 -33.91 -61.33
CA VAL A 304 -47.11 -35.24 -61.88
C VAL A 304 -48.58 -35.61 -61.65
N LEU A 305 -49.14 -35.37 -60.46
CA LEU A 305 -50.55 -35.63 -60.17
C LEU A 305 -51.51 -34.75 -61.00
N LEU A 306 -51.15 -33.49 -61.26
CA LEU A 306 -51.92 -32.59 -62.12
C LEU A 306 -51.86 -33.02 -63.59
N VAL A 307 -50.70 -33.49 -64.07
CA VAL A 307 -50.55 -34.09 -65.41
C VAL A 307 -51.38 -35.37 -65.51
N VAL A 308 -51.29 -36.28 -64.53
CA VAL A 308 -52.08 -37.52 -64.47
C VAL A 308 -53.59 -37.22 -64.41
N ARG A 309 -54.01 -36.19 -63.66
CA ARG A 309 -55.42 -35.73 -63.63
C ARG A 309 -55.87 -35.20 -64.98
N ARG A 310 -55.02 -34.47 -65.72
CA ARG A 310 -55.31 -34.04 -67.10
C ARG A 310 -55.49 -35.23 -68.05
N PHE A 311 -54.66 -36.27 -67.94
CA PHE A 311 -54.81 -37.50 -68.74
C PHE A 311 -56.10 -38.26 -68.38
N LYS A 312 -56.46 -38.40 -67.10
CA LYS A 312 -57.73 -39.01 -66.69
C LYS A 312 -58.97 -38.23 -67.14
N LYS A 313 -58.91 -36.89 -67.17
CA LYS A 313 -60.01 -36.05 -67.68
C LYS A 313 -60.20 -36.20 -69.20
N LYS A 314 -59.11 -36.38 -69.96
CA LYS A 314 -59.16 -36.67 -71.41
C LYS A 314 -59.76 -38.05 -71.71
N SER A 315 -59.60 -39.02 -70.82
CA SER A 315 -60.19 -40.37 -70.96
C SER A 315 -61.69 -40.45 -70.66
N ARG A 316 -62.27 -39.50 -69.90
CA ARG A 316 -63.72 -39.50 -69.55
C ARG A 316 -64.62 -38.83 -70.58
N ASN A 317 -64.07 -38.07 -71.53
CA ASN A 317 -64.85 -37.35 -72.55
C ASN A 317 -64.96 -38.12 -73.89
N ALA A 318 -64.53 -39.38 -73.97
CA ALA A 318 -64.44 -40.15 -75.21
C ALA A 318 -65.44 -41.33 -75.32
N GLY A 319 -66.52 -41.35 -74.52
CA GLY A 319 -67.49 -42.44 -74.59
C GLY A 319 -68.92 -42.04 -74.23
N GLU A 320 -69.67 -41.50 -75.20
CA GLU A 320 -71.15 -41.60 -75.25
C GLU A 320 -71.73 -41.18 -76.63
N ILE A 321 -72.70 -41.97 -77.13
CA ILE A 321 -73.76 -41.74 -78.17
C ILE A 321 -73.63 -42.47 -79.55
N ALA A 322 -74.30 -43.63 -79.60
CA ALA A 322 -75.38 -44.18 -80.49
C ALA A 322 -75.40 -44.14 -82.06
N TYR A 323 -75.81 -45.30 -82.61
CA TYR A 323 -76.36 -45.70 -83.95
C TYR A 323 -77.45 -44.74 -84.50
N ASP A 324 -77.81 -44.60 -85.80
CA ASP A 324 -77.74 -45.44 -87.01
C ASP A 324 -77.99 -44.60 -88.32
N GLU A 325 -77.64 -45.20 -89.47
CA GLU A 325 -78.21 -45.12 -90.84
C GLU A 325 -78.13 -43.89 -91.81
N TYR A 326 -77.57 -44.23 -92.99
CA TYR A 326 -77.81 -43.83 -94.41
C TYR A 326 -77.78 -42.37 -94.90
N GLY A 327 -76.92 -42.14 -95.92
CA GLY A 327 -77.07 -41.05 -96.89
C GLY A 327 -75.84 -40.84 -97.77
N MET A 328 -75.82 -41.47 -98.95
CA MET A 328 -74.85 -41.25 -100.03
C MET A 328 -74.89 -39.82 -100.57
N ALA A 329 -73.73 -39.26 -100.94
CA ALA A 329 -73.46 -38.71 -102.28
C ALA A 329 -72.08 -38.02 -102.38
N ASP A 330 -71.47 -38.23 -103.54
CA ASP A 330 -70.16 -37.79 -104.01
C ASP A 330 -69.96 -36.26 -104.10
N GLY A 331 -68.68 -35.86 -104.19
CA GLY A 331 -68.28 -34.80 -105.10
C GLY A 331 -67.24 -33.79 -104.60
N GLY A 332 -66.01 -33.91 -105.12
CA GLY A 332 -65.36 -32.77 -105.79
C GLY A 332 -64.39 -31.87 -105.01
N ALA A 333 -63.11 -32.21 -105.13
CA ALA A 333 -62.00 -31.39 -105.68
C ALA A 333 -61.52 -30.07 -105.03
N SER A 334 -60.21 -29.84 -105.25
CA SER A 334 -59.50 -28.54 -105.36
C SER A 334 -59.02 -27.92 -104.04
N TYR A 335 -57.82 -27.35 -103.87
CA TYR A 335 -56.49 -27.31 -104.52
C TYR A 335 -55.65 -26.39 -103.58
N ASP A 336 -54.32 -26.50 -103.63
CA ASP A 336 -53.35 -25.41 -103.34
C ASP A 336 -53.17 -24.88 -101.89
N GLN A 337 -51.99 -24.44 -101.43
CA GLN A 337 -50.58 -24.55 -101.84
C GLN A 337 -49.75 -23.73 -100.81
N TYR A 338 -48.45 -24.04 -100.70
CA TYR A 338 -47.36 -23.20 -100.17
C TYR A 338 -47.31 -22.91 -98.65
N GLY A 339 -46.14 -22.81 -98.01
CA GLY A 339 -44.78 -22.74 -98.53
C GLY A 339 -43.73 -22.70 -97.41
N TYR A 340 -42.51 -23.04 -97.82
CA TYR A 340 -41.25 -23.17 -97.11
C TYR A 340 -40.56 -21.83 -96.78
N GLY A 341 -39.55 -21.89 -95.89
CA GLY A 341 -38.35 -21.01 -95.86
C GLY A 341 -37.83 -20.82 -94.42
N SER A 342 -36.68 -21.35 -93.96
CA SER A 342 -35.25 -21.04 -94.29
C SER A 342 -34.93 -19.54 -94.17
N THR A 343 -33.86 -19.02 -93.58
CA THR A 343 -32.56 -19.49 -93.05
C THR A 343 -31.85 -18.26 -92.46
N ASP A 344 -31.04 -18.46 -91.42
CA ASP A 344 -29.72 -17.88 -91.05
C ASP A 344 -29.25 -16.43 -91.30
N TYR A 345 -28.24 -16.09 -90.46
CA TYR A 345 -27.16 -15.09 -90.49
C TYR A 345 -27.31 -13.88 -89.54
N TYR A 346 -26.60 -13.86 -88.39
CA TYR A 346 -25.19 -13.51 -88.11
C TYR A 346 -24.94 -11.99 -88.04
N TYR A 347 -24.44 -11.49 -86.89
CA TYR A 347 -23.06 -11.02 -86.66
C TYR A 347 -22.98 -10.16 -85.40
N SER A 348 -21.84 -10.27 -84.71
CA SER A 348 -21.26 -9.39 -83.66
C SER A 348 -21.68 -9.64 -82.21
#